data_AF-A0A5J5CRH0-F1
#
_entry.id   AF-A0A5J5CRH0-F1
#
_cell.length_a   1.000
_cell.length_b   1.000
_cell.length_c   1.000
_cell.angle_alpha   90.00
_cell.angle_beta   90.00
_cell.angle_gamma   90.00
#
_symmetry.space_group_name_H-M   'P 1'
#
loop_
_entity.id
_entity.type
_entity.pdbx_description
1 polymer ?
#
loop_
_entity_poly.entity_id
_entity_poly.type
_entity_poly.pdbx_seq_one_letter_code
_entity_poly.pdbx_strand_id
1 'polypeptide(L)'
;MGEQRSSSPRPRMDLTNLNPAEAQRSRYVLTSPRSLETCTHLGIKPVGLLIKSLNELIAEQRDVPFEVMRVMHESYEKERLRLLEMCREERERIILAAGDRCPGSKRVPGLEVGPDSELKDHSRDRQTMGSIPYADLCIKGKSASRSSCSHRDPERSTVCSFSLGDLRHTPATEMKLDRLTKDIKREMCVTVPERDRKIVALMLVKHQEELASLKLCQQEEQERQEARRQQEAQRAQAEKQRRKKLQQSMQRWQEELEARRRLRERRETEVAGQRELEVLLQEDRWRRMKEEVEGQRREKIEAAQKDAWGRKRYQEKLLREKEEMEESERERERRVAAEKEQKARRSKGCQEKKERKRLQEENRRELLRHILLKQQVEQQVEEEGEQMRSKLEKKLRHSCEKRAQAVEARRRELKERAAREDEQIQRAQQRARLHSFQQLTHKHILVQLSQRRMEKAALHASAQQRDRAQQARGHNERRQLCHQRLRERIHREEEAARRVRESCVFMKDWRRERLRRQREQIQEEAHRLARASFHMRDRVRQQTHIVMQPESQHHREPDPKDQSEALQEPQVPLVVGLCPSVPLEVRGSLARPAAADLRKNMHCGHVEESPS
;
A
#
# COMPACT_ATOMS: atom_id res chain seq x y z
N MET A 1 3.93 -33.10 -24.29
CA MET A 1 4.66 -31.83 -24.51
C MET A 1 3.76 -30.69 -24.11
N GLY A 2 4.20 -29.76 -23.24
CA GLY A 2 3.40 -28.58 -22.88
C GLY A 2 3.19 -28.34 -21.38
N GLU A 3 4.16 -28.63 -20.51
CA GLU A 3 4.11 -28.14 -19.12
C GLU A 3 4.13 -26.61 -19.11
N GLN A 4 3.01 -26.00 -18.70
CA GLN A 4 2.97 -24.56 -18.42
C GLN A 4 3.79 -24.29 -17.17
N ARG A 5 5.06 -23.95 -17.35
CA ARG A 5 5.92 -23.41 -16.29
C ARG A 5 5.30 -22.12 -15.77
N SER A 6 4.60 -22.21 -14.65
CA SER A 6 4.15 -21.06 -13.88
C SER A 6 5.38 -20.27 -13.42
N SER A 7 5.70 -19.21 -14.16
CA SER A 7 6.73 -18.27 -13.78
C SER A 7 6.31 -17.58 -12.48
N SER A 8 6.88 -18.00 -11.35
CA SER A 8 6.82 -17.20 -10.13
C SER A 8 7.37 -15.80 -10.41
N PRO A 9 6.84 -14.74 -9.78
CA PRO A 9 7.40 -13.39 -9.89
C PRO A 9 8.88 -13.44 -9.50
N ARG A 10 9.78 -12.95 -10.36
CA ARG A 10 11.22 -12.91 -10.06
C ARG A 10 11.43 -12.17 -8.73
N PRO A 11 12.07 -12.78 -7.72
CA PRO A 11 12.29 -12.12 -6.43
C PRO A 11 13.08 -10.82 -6.63
N ARG A 12 12.56 -9.70 -6.12
CA ARG A 12 13.24 -8.41 -6.21
C ARG A 12 14.31 -8.32 -5.13
N MET A 13 15.49 -8.85 -5.43
CA MET A 13 16.67 -8.80 -4.56
C MET A 13 17.34 -7.43 -4.58
N ASP A 14 17.60 -6.90 -3.39
CA ASP A 14 18.30 -5.65 -3.13
C ASP A 14 19.17 -5.73 -1.86
N LEU A 15 19.99 -4.72 -1.60
CA LEU A 15 20.97 -4.72 -0.48
C LEU A 15 20.37 -4.90 0.93
N THR A 16 19.06 -4.70 1.07
CA THR A 16 18.31 -4.97 2.30
C THR A 16 17.83 -6.42 2.39
N ASN A 17 17.59 -7.08 1.25
CA ASN A 17 16.97 -8.41 1.14
C ASN A 17 17.91 -9.48 0.53
N LEU A 18 19.22 -9.37 0.75
CA LEU A 18 20.24 -10.26 0.16
C LEU A 18 20.23 -11.71 0.70
N ASN A 19 19.79 -11.93 1.95
CA ASN A 19 20.06 -13.18 2.69
C ASN A 19 18.83 -14.08 3.09
N PRO A 20 17.58 -13.91 2.61
CA PRO A 20 16.50 -14.85 2.98
C PRO A 20 16.70 -16.23 2.32
N ALA A 21 16.11 -17.29 2.88
CA ALA A 21 16.20 -18.65 2.32
C ALA A 21 15.67 -18.77 0.88
N GLU A 22 14.81 -17.85 0.44
CA GLU A 22 14.32 -17.73 -0.93
C GLU A 22 15.39 -17.22 -1.92
N ALA A 23 16.35 -16.42 -1.44
CA ALA A 23 17.43 -15.86 -2.26
C ALA A 23 18.45 -16.92 -2.69
N GLN A 24 18.70 -17.93 -1.86
CA GLN A 24 19.65 -19.02 -2.15
C GLN A 24 19.27 -19.87 -3.39
N ARG A 25 18.03 -19.74 -3.87
CA ARG A 25 17.53 -20.42 -5.08
C ARG A 25 17.44 -19.49 -6.31
N SER A 26 17.85 -18.23 -6.18
CA SER A 26 17.87 -17.25 -7.27
C SER A 26 19.09 -17.43 -8.17
N ARG A 27 18.92 -17.23 -9.48
CA ARG A 27 20.04 -17.16 -10.46
C ARG A 27 20.74 -15.80 -10.47
N TYR A 28 20.21 -14.79 -9.78
CA TYR A 28 20.70 -13.41 -9.80
C TYR A 28 20.93 -12.91 -8.37
N VAL A 29 22.09 -12.27 -8.15
CA VAL A 29 22.54 -11.79 -6.82
C VAL A 29 21.84 -10.50 -6.40
N LEU A 30 21.69 -9.55 -7.32
CA LEU A 30 20.95 -8.30 -7.14
C LEU A 30 20.11 -8.05 -8.39
N THR A 31 18.89 -7.57 -8.20
CA THR A 31 17.94 -7.25 -9.29
C THR A 31 17.36 -5.85 -9.19
N SER A 32 17.57 -5.14 -8.08
CA SER A 32 17.18 -3.74 -7.93
C SER A 32 18.19 -2.81 -8.63
N PRO A 33 17.79 -1.98 -9.61
CA PRO A 33 18.72 -1.12 -10.36
C PRO A 33 19.56 -0.21 -9.45
N ARG A 34 18.93 0.44 -8.47
CA ARG A 34 19.62 1.29 -7.48
C ARG A 34 20.67 0.53 -6.65
N SER A 35 20.49 -0.77 -6.44
CA SER A 35 21.45 -1.61 -5.71
C SER A 35 22.60 -2.12 -6.58
N LEU A 36 22.40 -2.17 -7.91
CA LEU A 36 23.49 -2.40 -8.85
C LEU A 36 24.30 -1.11 -9.04
N GLU A 37 23.62 0.03 -9.18
CA GLU A 37 24.19 1.39 -9.27
C GLU A 37 25.14 1.70 -8.10
N THR A 38 24.75 1.42 -6.85
CA THR A 38 25.64 1.54 -5.67
C THR A 38 26.88 0.66 -5.75
N CYS A 39 26.73 -0.58 -6.20
CA CYS A 39 27.84 -1.51 -6.34
C CYS A 39 28.81 -1.02 -7.42
N THR A 40 28.30 -0.43 -8.51
CA THR A 40 29.11 0.22 -9.54
C THR A 40 29.81 1.47 -9.02
N HIS A 41 29.13 2.36 -8.28
CA HIS A 41 29.73 3.57 -7.69
C HIS A 41 30.89 3.26 -6.74
N LEU A 42 30.75 2.22 -5.91
CA LEU A 42 31.76 1.83 -4.92
C LEU A 42 32.79 0.82 -5.47
N GLY A 43 32.67 0.38 -6.73
CA GLY A 43 33.54 -0.65 -7.31
C GLY A 43 33.37 -2.06 -6.71
N ILE A 44 32.32 -2.29 -5.92
CA ILE A 44 32.08 -3.52 -5.17
C ILE A 44 31.35 -4.54 -6.05
N LYS A 45 31.92 -5.72 -6.23
CA LYS A 45 31.26 -6.82 -6.98
C LYS A 45 30.09 -7.38 -6.16
N PRO A 46 28.85 -7.45 -6.70
CA PRO A 46 27.69 -7.98 -5.96
C PRO A 46 27.89 -9.37 -5.35
N VAL A 47 28.62 -10.26 -6.04
CA VAL A 47 28.95 -11.61 -5.56
C VAL A 47 29.75 -11.58 -4.26
N GLY A 48 30.57 -10.54 -4.03
CA GLY A 48 31.36 -10.37 -2.80
C GLY A 48 30.55 -10.02 -1.56
N LEU A 49 29.27 -9.66 -1.71
CA LEU A 49 28.36 -9.35 -0.59
C LEU A 49 27.57 -10.59 -0.10
N LEU A 50 27.63 -11.71 -0.82
CA LEU A 50 26.97 -12.96 -0.44
C LEU A 50 27.62 -13.57 0.80
N ILE A 51 26.83 -14.22 1.66
CA ILE A 51 27.36 -15.02 2.77
C ILE A 51 28.15 -16.18 2.16
N LYS A 52 29.41 -16.35 2.56
CA LYS A 52 30.13 -17.62 2.43
C LYS A 52 30.07 -18.33 3.76
N SER A 53 29.66 -19.60 3.75
CA SER A 53 29.75 -20.46 4.92
C SER A 53 31.21 -20.85 5.20
N LEU A 54 31.52 -21.12 6.48
CA LEU A 54 32.83 -21.63 6.87
C LEU A 54 33.20 -22.92 6.10
N ASN A 55 32.22 -23.76 5.78
CA ASN A 55 32.39 -25.00 5.01
C ASN A 55 32.79 -24.74 3.54
N GLU A 56 32.31 -23.66 2.92
CA GLU A 56 32.71 -23.27 1.56
C GLU A 56 34.13 -22.73 1.53
N LEU A 57 34.55 -21.97 2.55
CA LEU A 57 35.93 -21.50 2.72
C LEU A 57 36.91 -22.67 2.95
N ILE A 58 36.53 -23.67 3.76
CA ILE A 58 37.29 -24.92 3.92
C ILE A 58 37.38 -25.69 2.59
N ALA A 59 36.32 -25.68 1.77
CA ALA A 59 36.33 -26.35 0.47
C ALA A 59 37.22 -25.64 -0.58
N GLU A 60 37.31 -24.30 -0.51
CA GLU A 60 38.18 -23.45 -1.35
C GLU A 60 39.67 -23.54 -0.97
N GLN A 61 40.01 -23.73 0.31
CA GLN A 61 41.39 -23.82 0.80
C GLN A 61 41.58 -25.04 1.71
N ARG A 62 42.02 -26.16 1.11
CA ARG A 62 42.10 -27.47 1.77
C ARG A 62 43.32 -27.65 2.70
N ASP A 63 44.34 -26.80 2.56
CA ASP A 63 45.65 -26.99 3.20
C ASP A 63 45.85 -26.09 4.44
N VAL A 64 44.81 -25.41 4.91
CA VAL A 64 44.86 -24.45 6.03
C VAL A 64 44.19 -25.04 7.28
N PRO A 65 44.82 -24.98 8.48
CA PRO A 65 44.22 -25.50 9.71
C PRO A 65 42.86 -24.85 10.05
N PHE A 66 41.94 -25.65 10.58
CA PHE A 66 40.56 -25.23 10.90
C PHE A 66 40.49 -23.98 11.78
N GLU A 67 41.36 -23.88 12.80
CA GLU A 67 41.45 -22.72 13.69
C GLU A 67 41.81 -21.42 12.95
N VAL A 68 42.71 -21.51 11.95
CA VAL A 68 43.09 -20.39 11.09
C VAL A 68 41.94 -20.06 10.13
N MET A 69 41.25 -21.08 9.60
CA MET A 69 40.10 -20.91 8.72
C MET A 69 38.93 -20.20 9.42
N ARG A 70 38.69 -20.47 10.71
CA ARG A 70 37.70 -19.74 11.51
C ARG A 70 38.05 -18.25 11.63
N VAL A 71 39.30 -17.93 11.94
CA VAL A 71 39.77 -16.52 12.02
C VAL A 71 39.69 -15.81 10.66
N MET A 72 39.97 -16.53 9.56
CA MET A 72 39.82 -16.02 8.19
C MET A 72 38.35 -15.82 7.78
N HIS A 73 37.44 -16.67 8.25
CA HIS A 73 35.99 -16.49 8.05
C HIS A 73 35.46 -15.28 8.85
N GLU A 74 35.92 -15.12 10.10
CA GLU A 74 35.57 -13.97 10.93
C GLU A 74 36.05 -12.63 10.35
N SER A 75 37.26 -12.58 9.78
CA SER A 75 37.78 -11.38 9.12
C SER A 75 37.06 -11.09 7.80
N TYR A 76 36.76 -12.15 7.01
CA TYR A 76 35.94 -12.07 5.81
C TYR A 76 34.53 -11.52 6.10
N GLU A 77 33.83 -12.06 7.09
CA GLU A 77 32.48 -11.60 7.46
C GLU A 77 32.47 -10.15 7.98
N LYS A 78 33.50 -9.73 8.74
CA LYS A 78 33.67 -8.34 9.17
C LYS A 78 33.81 -7.38 7.99
N GLU A 79 34.69 -7.68 7.03
CA GLU A 79 34.86 -6.83 5.85
C GLU A 79 33.64 -6.88 4.91
N ARG A 80 32.99 -8.05 4.76
CA ARG A 80 31.74 -8.20 4.01
C ARG A 80 30.62 -7.33 4.59
N LEU A 81 30.44 -7.32 5.91
CA LEU A 81 29.44 -6.49 6.58
C LEU A 81 29.74 -4.99 6.38
N ARG A 82 31.01 -4.59 6.50
CA ARG A 82 31.45 -3.21 6.24
C ARG A 82 31.17 -2.78 4.80
N LEU A 83 31.51 -3.60 3.80
CA LEU A 83 31.21 -3.35 2.39
C LEU A 83 29.70 -3.28 2.13
N LEU A 84 28.91 -4.14 2.76
CA LEU A 84 27.46 -4.14 2.67
C LEU A 84 26.82 -2.89 3.29
N GLU A 85 27.37 -2.40 4.41
CA GLU A 85 26.93 -1.17 5.07
C GLU A 85 27.22 0.07 4.21
N MET A 86 28.44 0.21 3.68
CA MET A 86 28.76 1.29 2.72
C MET A 86 27.85 1.28 1.49
N CYS A 87 27.57 0.09 0.93
CA CYS A 87 26.61 -0.06 -0.17
C CYS A 87 25.19 0.38 0.21
N ARG A 88 24.74 0.14 1.45
CA ARG A 88 23.42 0.58 1.95
C ARG A 88 23.36 2.08 2.15
N GLU A 89 24.40 2.69 2.72
CA GLU A 89 24.48 4.14 2.85
C GLU A 89 24.43 4.83 1.49
N GLU A 90 25.24 4.38 0.53
CA GLU A 90 25.25 4.93 -0.83
C GLU A 90 23.89 4.74 -1.53
N ARG A 91 23.17 3.64 -1.23
CA ARG A 91 21.80 3.42 -1.74
C ARG A 91 20.85 4.49 -1.23
N GLU A 92 20.92 4.83 0.04
CA GLU A 92 20.09 5.89 0.62
C GLU A 92 20.51 7.28 0.09
N ARG A 93 21.82 7.54 -0.12
CA ARG A 93 22.29 8.76 -0.80
C ARG A 93 21.70 8.89 -2.21
N ILE A 94 21.71 7.81 -3.01
CA ILE A 94 21.09 7.79 -4.35
C ILE A 94 19.58 7.98 -4.27
N ILE A 95 18.90 7.39 -3.28
CA ILE A 95 17.45 7.55 -3.07
C ILE A 95 17.10 9.01 -2.72
N LEU A 96 17.88 9.66 -1.85
CA LEU A 96 17.71 11.07 -1.49
C LEU A 96 18.00 11.99 -2.69
N ALA A 97 19.13 11.79 -3.37
CA ALA A 97 19.51 12.58 -4.56
C ALA A 97 18.54 12.41 -5.75
N ALA A 98 17.82 11.29 -5.82
CA ALA A 98 16.74 11.06 -6.78
C ALA A 98 15.40 11.66 -6.31
N GLY A 99 15.21 11.89 -5.00
CA GLY A 99 14.05 12.58 -4.43
C GLY A 99 14.10 14.10 -4.65
N ASP A 100 15.29 14.70 -4.55
CA ASP A 100 15.48 16.15 -4.74
C ASP A 100 15.38 16.59 -6.22
N ARG A 101 15.55 15.66 -7.17
CA ARG A 101 15.33 15.93 -8.60
C ARG A 101 13.86 15.80 -8.96
N CYS A 102 13.11 16.88 -8.75
CA CYS A 102 11.83 17.07 -9.44
C CYS A 102 12.03 16.92 -10.96
N PRO A 103 11.22 16.10 -11.67
CA PRO A 103 11.35 15.93 -13.12
C PRO A 103 10.80 17.17 -13.86
N GLY A 104 11.64 18.20 -13.98
CA GLY A 104 11.34 19.46 -14.65
C GLY A 104 12.46 19.86 -15.60
N SER A 105 12.17 19.83 -16.90
CA SER A 105 13.05 20.26 -18.01
C SER A 105 14.26 19.38 -18.35
N LYS A 106 14.12 18.58 -19.42
CA LYS A 106 14.86 18.79 -20.69
C LYS A 106 14.19 18.01 -21.83
N ARG A 107 14.12 18.62 -23.02
CA ARG A 107 13.63 17.97 -24.26
C ARG A 107 14.76 17.18 -24.92
N VAL A 108 14.57 15.86 -25.11
CA VAL A 108 14.35 15.16 -26.41
C VAL A 108 15.16 15.72 -27.61
N PRO A 109 15.91 14.91 -28.42
CA PRO A 109 15.35 13.72 -29.11
C PRO A 109 16.22 12.47 -29.32
N GLY A 110 15.55 11.33 -29.58
CA GLY A 110 16.14 10.15 -30.26
C GLY A 110 15.54 8.80 -29.85
N LEU A 111 14.68 8.23 -30.73
CA LEU A 111 14.47 6.81 -31.07
C LEU A 111 14.78 5.69 -30.02
N GLU A 112 13.96 4.66 -29.77
CA GLU A 112 12.79 4.12 -30.48
C GLU A 112 11.87 3.25 -29.56
N VAL A 113 10.62 3.05 -30.02
CA VAL A 113 9.77 1.84 -29.83
C VAL A 113 9.30 1.45 -28.40
N GLY A 114 7.97 1.58 -28.17
CA GLY A 114 7.20 0.82 -27.16
C GLY A 114 6.68 -0.52 -27.74
N PRO A 115 5.53 -1.09 -27.31
CA PRO A 115 4.52 -0.51 -26.41
C PRO A 115 3.95 -1.48 -25.35
N ASP A 116 3.03 -0.92 -24.53
CA ASP A 116 1.83 -1.51 -23.91
C ASP A 116 1.80 -2.94 -23.32
N SER A 117 1.43 -3.05 -22.04
CA SER A 117 0.04 -3.45 -21.66
C SER A 117 -0.22 -3.51 -20.15
N GLU A 118 -1.30 -2.81 -19.76
CA GLU A 118 -2.27 -3.04 -18.67
C GLU A 118 -2.08 -4.29 -17.75
N LEU A 119 -1.89 -4.13 -16.43
CA LEU A 119 -2.88 -3.95 -15.32
C LEU A 119 -3.37 -5.26 -14.65
N LYS A 120 -3.73 -5.13 -13.35
CA LYS A 120 -4.45 -6.09 -12.46
C LYS A 120 -3.65 -7.30 -11.94
N ASP A 121 -3.88 -7.85 -10.73
CA ASP A 121 -4.89 -7.55 -9.69
C ASP A 121 -4.43 -7.96 -8.25
N HIS A 122 -5.14 -7.46 -7.22
CA HIS A 122 -5.57 -8.08 -5.92
C HIS A 122 -4.62 -9.05 -5.10
N SER A 123 -4.62 -9.17 -3.75
CA SER A 123 -5.48 -8.68 -2.65
C SER A 123 -4.85 -8.90 -1.23
N ARG A 124 -5.35 -8.16 -0.20
CA ARG A 124 -5.49 -8.54 1.25
C ARG A 124 -4.19 -8.77 2.08
N ASP A 125 -4.09 -8.52 3.39
CA ASP A 125 -4.87 -7.83 4.44
C ASP A 125 -3.91 -7.66 5.68
N ARG A 126 -4.09 -6.85 6.75
CA ARG A 126 -5.19 -5.96 7.19
C ARG A 126 -4.73 -4.89 8.21
N GLN A 127 -5.21 -3.66 8.04
CA GLN A 127 -5.72 -2.70 9.07
C GLN A 127 -5.17 -2.74 10.53
N THR A 128 -4.52 -1.64 10.98
CA THR A 128 -5.07 -0.63 11.96
C THR A 128 -3.97 0.05 12.79
N MET A 129 -3.44 1.18 12.32
CA MET A 129 -3.01 2.35 13.12
C MET A 129 -2.84 3.53 12.13
N GLY A 130 -3.15 4.75 12.55
CA GLY A 130 -3.48 5.84 11.62
C GLY A 130 -2.28 6.47 10.89
N SER A 131 -2.03 6.08 9.64
CA SER A 131 -1.32 6.93 8.68
C SER A 131 -2.24 8.08 8.25
N ILE A 132 -1.82 9.32 8.53
CA ILE A 132 -2.44 10.55 8.02
C ILE A 132 -2.20 10.60 6.50
N PRO A 133 -3.24 10.58 5.63
CA PRO A 133 -3.03 10.61 4.20
C PRO A 133 -2.61 12.00 3.71
N TYR A 134 -1.43 12.10 3.11
CA TYR A 134 -0.93 13.30 2.40
C TYR A 134 -1.62 13.47 1.02
N ALA A 135 -2.91 13.12 0.92
CA ALA A 135 -3.64 13.06 -0.34
C ALA A 135 -5.12 13.46 -0.16
N ASP A 136 -5.37 14.56 0.54
CA ASP A 136 -6.72 15.13 0.69
C ASP A 136 -6.73 16.67 0.54
N LEU A 137 -5.87 17.19 -0.35
CA LEU A 137 -5.84 18.61 -0.75
C LEU A 137 -6.63 18.90 -2.03
N CYS A 138 -7.24 17.88 -2.64
CA CYS A 138 -8.02 17.99 -3.88
C CYS A 138 -9.42 17.38 -3.78
N ILE A 139 -10.22 17.75 -2.76
CA ILE A 139 -11.71 17.91 -2.78
C ILE A 139 -12.15 18.72 -1.55
N LYS A 140 -11.54 19.90 -1.36
CA LYS A 140 -12.26 21.02 -0.74
C LYS A 140 -12.07 22.31 -1.51
N GLY A 141 -12.39 22.20 -2.80
CA GLY A 141 -13.03 23.29 -3.51
C GLY A 141 -14.30 23.67 -2.77
N LYS A 142 -14.14 24.50 -1.71
CA LYS A 142 -15.20 25.43 -1.35
C LYS A 142 -15.58 26.11 -2.64
N SER A 143 -16.86 26.10 -2.95
CA SER A 143 -17.49 27.03 -3.86
C SER A 143 -17.31 28.45 -3.30
N ALA A 144 -16.08 28.98 -3.41
CA ALA A 144 -15.93 30.34 -3.85
C ALA A 144 -16.73 30.39 -5.15
N SER A 145 -17.90 31.00 -5.06
CA SER A 145 -18.72 31.29 -6.21
C SER A 145 -17.86 32.09 -7.18
N ARG A 146 -17.28 31.39 -8.16
CA ARG A 146 -17.18 31.92 -9.51
C ARG A 146 -18.61 32.14 -9.96
N SER A 147 -19.18 33.23 -9.44
CA SER A 147 -20.31 33.87 -10.02
C SER A 147 -19.95 34.04 -11.48
N SER A 148 -20.71 33.35 -12.33
CA SER A 148 -20.83 33.73 -13.72
C SER A 148 -21.59 35.06 -13.73
N CYS A 149 -20.96 36.13 -13.23
CA CYS A 149 -21.33 37.49 -13.54
C CYS A 149 -21.15 37.61 -15.03
N SER A 150 -22.24 37.47 -15.78
CA SER A 150 -22.29 37.72 -17.21
C SER A 150 -22.36 39.23 -17.47
N HIS A 151 -21.36 39.95 -16.98
CA HIS A 151 -20.73 41.03 -17.73
C HIS A 151 -19.55 40.31 -18.41
N ARG A 152 -19.46 40.13 -19.74
CA ARG A 152 -19.62 41.15 -20.79
C ARG A 152 -19.17 42.52 -20.32
N ASP A 153 -17.93 42.57 -19.84
CA ASP A 153 -17.07 43.72 -20.09
C ASP A 153 -16.90 43.84 -21.61
N PRO A 154 -17.32 44.94 -22.25
CA PRO A 154 -17.14 45.17 -23.68
C PRO A 154 -15.75 45.76 -24.00
N GLU A 155 -14.74 45.54 -23.16
CA GLU A 155 -13.47 46.30 -23.19
C GLU A 155 -12.22 45.42 -22.96
N ARG A 156 -12.02 44.46 -23.88
CA ARG A 156 -10.65 43.98 -24.19
C ARG A 156 -10.43 43.72 -25.68
N SER A 157 -10.94 44.64 -26.50
CA SER A 157 -10.52 44.86 -27.89
C SER A 157 -9.62 46.10 -28.02
N THR A 158 -8.82 46.34 -26.99
CA THR A 158 -7.67 47.25 -26.93
C THR A 158 -6.57 46.44 -26.24
N VAL A 159 -5.60 45.81 -26.91
CA VAL A 159 -4.59 46.40 -27.82
C VAL A 159 -4.35 47.86 -27.47
N CYS A 160 -3.13 48.20 -27.04
CA CYS A 160 -2.73 49.60 -26.86
C CYS A 160 -2.57 50.30 -28.21
N SER A 161 -3.66 50.42 -28.98
CA SER A 161 -3.88 51.60 -29.79
C SER A 161 -4.01 52.76 -28.81
N PHE A 162 -2.92 53.52 -28.67
CA PHE A 162 -3.01 54.91 -28.24
C PHE A 162 -3.85 55.65 -29.29
N SER A 163 -5.17 55.53 -29.17
CA SER A 163 -6.13 56.20 -30.03
C SER A 163 -6.04 57.69 -29.73
N LEU A 164 -5.26 58.41 -30.54
CA LEU A 164 -5.10 59.87 -30.54
C LEU A 164 -6.39 60.59 -31.00
N GLY A 165 -7.56 60.10 -30.59
CA GLY A 165 -8.87 60.39 -31.18
C GLY A 165 -9.99 60.70 -30.19
N ASP A 166 -9.88 60.37 -28.90
CA ASP A 166 -10.88 60.78 -27.89
C ASP A 166 -10.64 62.21 -27.41
N LEU A 167 -10.84 63.17 -28.32
CA LEU A 167 -11.10 64.58 -28.03
C LEU A 167 -12.60 64.83 -27.77
N ARG A 168 -13.32 63.83 -27.24
CA ARG A 168 -14.66 64.03 -26.68
C ARG A 168 -14.51 64.70 -25.31
N HIS A 169 -14.27 66.01 -25.34
CA HIS A 169 -14.29 66.82 -24.13
C HIS A 169 -15.66 66.66 -23.45
N THR A 170 -15.70 65.99 -22.31
CA THR A 170 -16.82 66.04 -21.39
C THR A 170 -17.14 67.51 -21.11
N PRO A 171 -18.40 67.96 -21.01
CA PRO A 171 -18.69 69.38 -20.79
C PRO A 171 -17.97 70.00 -19.58
N ALA A 172 -17.65 69.19 -18.57
CA ALA A 172 -16.82 69.58 -17.43
C ALA A 172 -15.32 69.79 -17.75
N THR A 173 -14.74 69.04 -18.70
CA THR A 173 -13.36 69.25 -19.16
C THR A 173 -13.30 70.42 -20.14
N GLU A 174 -14.30 70.60 -21.00
CA GLU A 174 -14.45 71.78 -21.85
C GLU A 174 -14.55 73.08 -21.03
N MET A 175 -15.39 73.11 -19.99
CA MET A 175 -15.46 74.20 -19.01
C MET A 175 -14.12 74.49 -18.32
N LYS A 176 -13.27 73.48 -18.06
CA LYS A 176 -11.93 73.67 -17.48
C LYS A 176 -10.95 74.22 -18.51
N LEU A 177 -10.98 73.73 -19.75
CA LEU A 177 -10.16 74.21 -20.86
C LEU A 177 -10.45 75.69 -21.16
N ASP A 178 -11.72 76.10 -21.15
CA ASP A 178 -12.13 77.48 -21.34
C ASP A 178 -11.66 78.41 -20.21
N ARG A 179 -11.70 77.93 -18.96
CA ARG A 179 -11.17 78.68 -17.81
C ARG A 179 -9.66 78.87 -17.95
N LEU A 180 -8.91 77.79 -18.10
CA LEU A 180 -7.46 77.83 -18.27
C LEU A 180 -7.03 78.65 -19.49
N THR A 181 -7.76 78.59 -20.61
CA THR A 181 -7.48 79.42 -21.80
C THR A 181 -7.72 80.91 -21.51
N LYS A 182 -8.73 81.26 -20.69
CA LYS A 182 -8.98 82.65 -20.25
C LYS A 182 -7.93 83.12 -19.24
N ASP A 183 -7.47 82.25 -18.35
CA ASP A 183 -6.48 82.57 -17.33
C ASP A 183 -5.08 82.71 -17.93
N ILE A 184 -4.68 81.82 -18.86
CA ILE A 184 -3.47 82.00 -19.70
C ILE A 184 -3.53 83.30 -20.50
N LYS A 185 -4.71 83.69 -21.04
CA LYS A 185 -4.91 84.99 -21.72
C LYS A 185 -4.81 86.20 -20.79
N ARG A 186 -4.98 86.04 -19.47
CA ARG A 186 -4.86 87.09 -18.45
C ARG A 186 -3.44 87.22 -17.91
N GLU A 187 -2.76 86.10 -17.69
CA GLU A 187 -1.42 86.05 -17.09
C GLU A 187 -0.30 86.32 -18.11
N MET A 188 -0.50 85.98 -19.40
CA MET A 188 0.53 86.18 -20.43
C MET A 188 0.34 87.49 -21.20
N CYS A 189 1.15 88.52 -20.86
CA CYS A 189 1.19 89.82 -21.54
C CYS A 189 1.80 89.80 -22.97
N VAL A 190 1.95 88.62 -23.60
CA VAL A 190 2.57 88.45 -24.92
C VAL A 190 1.56 87.88 -25.92
N THR A 191 1.65 88.32 -27.18
CA THR A 191 0.75 87.99 -28.30
C THR A 191 0.96 86.56 -28.85
N VAL A 192 0.75 85.56 -28.00
CA VAL A 192 0.73 84.14 -28.40
C VAL A 192 -0.54 83.82 -29.21
N PRO A 193 -0.44 83.09 -30.34
CA PRO A 193 -1.60 82.66 -31.12
C PRO A 193 -2.63 81.86 -30.31
N GLU A 194 -3.91 81.96 -30.70
CA GLU A 194 -5.00 81.28 -29.97
C GLU A 194 -4.89 79.75 -30.00
N ARG A 195 -4.33 79.20 -31.08
CA ARG A 195 -4.05 77.78 -31.24
C ARG A 195 -3.11 77.27 -30.15
N ASP A 196 -2.02 78.00 -29.88
CA ASP A 196 -0.98 77.56 -28.96
C ASP A 196 -1.43 77.73 -27.51
N ARG A 197 -2.20 78.78 -27.20
CA ARG A 197 -2.90 78.93 -25.92
C ARG A 197 -3.85 77.75 -25.64
N LYS A 198 -4.60 77.31 -26.66
CA LYS A 198 -5.47 76.12 -26.55
C LYS A 198 -4.67 74.82 -26.38
N ILE A 199 -3.52 74.69 -27.06
CA ILE A 199 -2.62 73.52 -26.89
C ILE A 199 -2.06 73.48 -25.46
N VAL A 200 -1.59 74.61 -24.91
CA VAL A 200 -1.09 74.67 -23.53
C VAL A 200 -2.21 74.37 -22.52
N ALA A 201 -3.41 74.92 -22.70
CA ALA A 201 -4.56 74.59 -21.86
C ALA A 201 -4.91 73.09 -21.91
N LEU A 202 -4.87 72.47 -23.10
CA LEU A 202 -5.06 71.02 -23.27
C LEU A 202 -3.97 70.20 -22.57
N MET A 203 -2.71 70.61 -22.67
CA MET A 203 -1.59 69.95 -21.97
C MET A 203 -1.75 70.04 -20.45
N LEU A 204 -2.18 71.17 -19.91
CA LEU A 204 -2.40 71.35 -18.48
C LEU A 204 -3.57 70.49 -17.97
N VAL A 205 -4.70 70.43 -18.70
CA VAL A 205 -5.82 69.54 -18.33
C VAL A 205 -5.41 68.08 -18.39
N LYS A 206 -4.74 67.65 -19.47
CA LYS A 206 -4.24 66.27 -19.62
C LYS A 206 -3.27 65.90 -18.50
N HIS A 207 -2.34 66.79 -18.13
CA HIS A 207 -1.42 66.55 -17.03
C HIS A 207 -2.13 66.46 -15.67
N GLN A 208 -3.17 67.26 -15.43
CA GLN A 208 -4.00 67.15 -14.22
C GLN A 208 -4.78 65.83 -14.18
N GLU A 209 -5.28 65.34 -15.32
CA GLU A 209 -5.97 64.06 -15.46
C GLU A 209 -5.02 62.87 -15.29
N GLU A 210 -3.79 62.95 -15.81
CA GLU A 210 -2.72 61.98 -15.60
C GLU A 210 -2.31 61.92 -14.11
N LEU A 211 -2.13 63.06 -13.45
CA LEU A 211 -1.85 63.12 -12.01
C LEU A 211 -3.00 62.57 -11.16
N ALA A 212 -4.26 62.80 -11.54
CA ALA A 212 -5.42 62.23 -10.87
C ALA A 212 -5.49 60.70 -11.06
N SER A 213 -5.22 60.23 -12.28
CA SER A 213 -5.17 58.79 -12.62
C SER A 213 -4.04 58.07 -11.88
N LEU A 214 -2.86 58.67 -11.80
CA LEU A 214 -1.72 58.12 -11.03
C LEU A 214 -2.04 58.01 -9.54
N LYS A 215 -2.69 59.03 -8.95
CA LYS A 215 -3.14 58.98 -7.55
C LYS A 215 -4.17 57.88 -7.32
N LEU A 216 -5.13 57.70 -8.23
CA LEU A 216 -6.12 56.63 -8.15
C LEU A 216 -5.46 55.24 -8.25
N CYS A 217 -4.56 55.04 -9.22
CA CYS A 217 -3.81 53.79 -9.35
C CYS A 217 -2.98 53.48 -8.09
N GLN A 218 -2.32 54.49 -7.50
CA GLN A 218 -1.58 54.32 -6.24
C GLN A 218 -2.50 53.93 -5.06
N GLN A 219 -3.69 54.51 -4.98
CA GLN A 219 -4.71 54.14 -3.98
C GLN A 219 -5.19 52.71 -4.17
N GLU A 220 -5.56 52.31 -5.40
CA GLU A 220 -5.96 50.92 -5.69
C GLU A 220 -4.82 49.92 -5.40
N GLU A 221 -3.56 50.27 -5.67
CA GLU A 221 -2.42 49.43 -5.34
C GLU A 221 -2.21 49.29 -3.83
N GLN A 222 -2.41 50.37 -3.06
CA GLN A 222 -2.39 50.33 -1.59
C GLN A 222 -3.50 49.41 -1.06
N GLU A 223 -4.74 49.57 -1.51
CA GLU A 223 -5.87 48.71 -1.14
C GLU A 223 -5.61 47.24 -1.50
N ARG A 224 -5.04 46.98 -2.68
CA ARG A 224 -4.63 45.62 -3.11
C ARG A 224 -3.53 45.04 -2.22
N GLN A 225 -2.58 45.85 -1.76
CA GLN A 225 -1.53 45.42 -0.83
C GLN A 225 -2.09 45.15 0.56
N GLU A 226 -2.99 45.99 1.07
CA GLU A 226 -3.66 45.81 2.35
C GLU A 226 -4.55 44.56 2.36
N ALA A 227 -5.35 44.35 1.30
CA ALA A 227 -6.15 43.15 1.14
C ALA A 227 -5.28 41.87 1.11
N ARG A 228 -4.10 41.91 0.49
CA ARG A 228 -3.12 40.81 0.54
C ARG A 228 -2.58 40.59 1.95
N ARG A 229 -2.13 41.64 2.65
CA ARG A 229 -1.65 41.56 4.04
C ARG A 229 -2.72 41.01 4.99
N GLN A 230 -3.97 41.45 4.87
CA GLN A 230 -5.09 40.93 5.64
C GLN A 230 -5.35 39.45 5.34
N GLN A 231 -5.35 39.05 4.06
CA GLN A 231 -5.52 37.66 3.66
C GLN A 231 -4.37 36.76 4.15
N GLU A 232 -3.13 37.25 4.10
CA GLU A 232 -1.95 36.56 4.63
C GLU A 232 -1.99 36.43 6.15
N ALA A 233 -2.40 37.49 6.87
CA ALA A 233 -2.60 37.45 8.31
C ALA A 233 -3.68 36.42 8.71
N GLN A 234 -4.81 36.37 8.00
CA GLN A 234 -5.84 35.35 8.21
C GLN A 234 -5.32 33.93 7.94
N ARG A 235 -4.54 33.73 6.87
CA ARG A 235 -3.90 32.43 6.56
C ARG A 235 -2.91 32.03 7.66
N ALA A 236 -2.07 32.95 8.12
CA ALA A 236 -1.09 32.70 9.18
C ALA A 236 -1.78 32.40 10.53
N GLN A 237 -2.89 33.07 10.86
CA GLN A 237 -3.70 32.75 12.03
C GLN A 237 -4.33 31.35 11.91
N ALA A 238 -4.94 31.03 10.77
CA ALA A 238 -5.50 29.70 10.52
C ALA A 238 -4.44 28.59 10.59
N GLU A 239 -3.23 28.86 10.10
CA GLU A 239 -2.10 27.93 10.18
C GLU A 239 -1.59 27.78 11.62
N LYS A 240 -1.45 28.86 12.39
CA LYS A 240 -1.13 28.80 13.82
C LYS A 240 -2.14 27.94 14.58
N GLN A 241 -3.44 28.09 14.29
CA GLN A 241 -4.49 27.26 14.89
C GLN A 241 -4.41 25.78 14.43
N ARG A 242 -4.07 25.52 13.16
CA ARG A 242 -3.81 24.16 12.65
C ARG A 242 -2.62 23.52 13.36
N ARG A 243 -1.51 24.23 13.51
CA ARG A 243 -0.30 23.77 14.23
C ARG A 243 -0.61 23.46 15.70
N LYS A 244 -1.32 24.34 16.41
CA LYS A 244 -1.78 24.09 17.79
C LYS A 244 -2.64 22.83 17.92
N LYS A 245 -3.63 22.65 17.03
CA LYS A 245 -4.48 21.43 17.01
C LYS A 245 -3.68 20.16 16.72
N LEU A 246 -2.68 20.23 15.83
CA LEU A 246 -1.78 19.12 15.55
C LEU A 246 -0.92 18.76 16.78
N GLN A 247 -0.35 19.76 17.46
CA GLN A 247 0.40 19.56 18.70
C GLN A 247 -0.46 18.91 19.79
N GLN A 248 -1.68 19.41 20.01
CA GLN A 248 -2.63 18.81 20.97
C GLN A 248 -3.01 17.37 20.60
N SER A 249 -3.18 17.07 19.30
CA SER A 249 -3.45 15.70 18.85
C SER A 249 -2.25 14.78 19.06
N MET A 250 -1.03 15.29 18.88
CA MET A 250 0.21 14.54 19.11
C MET A 250 0.45 14.29 20.60
N GLN A 251 0.21 15.28 21.46
CA GLN A 251 0.29 15.16 22.92
C GLN A 251 -0.69 14.10 23.44
N ARG A 252 -1.97 14.17 23.05
CA ARG A 252 -2.97 13.16 23.43
C ARG A 252 -2.60 11.75 22.98
N TRP A 253 -2.00 11.61 21.79
CA TRP A 253 -1.53 10.32 21.29
C TRP A 253 -0.32 9.81 22.08
N GLN A 254 0.60 10.68 22.49
CA GLN A 254 1.72 10.34 23.38
C GLN A 254 1.21 9.92 24.77
N GLU A 255 0.29 10.68 25.37
CA GLU A 255 -0.38 10.36 26.64
C GLU A 255 -1.09 9.00 26.57
N GLU A 256 -1.81 8.71 25.48
CA GLU A 256 -2.48 7.41 25.27
C GLU A 256 -1.47 6.27 25.10
N LEU A 257 -0.37 6.49 24.38
CA LEU A 257 0.72 5.52 24.22
C LEU A 257 1.39 5.21 25.56
N GLU A 258 1.65 6.23 26.38
CA GLU A 258 2.19 6.09 27.72
C GLU A 258 1.20 5.40 28.67
N ALA A 259 -0.10 5.74 28.64
CA ALA A 259 -1.11 5.06 29.42
C ALA A 259 -1.18 3.55 29.07
N ARG A 260 -1.09 3.20 27.79
CA ARG A 260 -1.00 1.81 27.30
C ARG A 260 0.32 1.13 27.69
N ARG A 261 1.41 1.88 27.88
CA ARG A 261 2.69 1.37 28.41
C ARG A 261 2.59 1.10 29.91
N ARG A 262 2.17 2.10 30.71
CA ARG A 262 1.97 2.01 32.15
C ARG A 262 0.98 0.90 32.54
N LEU A 263 -0.07 0.65 31.73
CA LEU A 263 -1.00 -0.46 31.95
C LEU A 263 -0.36 -1.83 31.70
N ARG A 264 0.58 -1.96 30.76
CA ARG A 264 1.35 -3.20 30.56
C ARG A 264 2.32 -3.42 31.71
N GLU A 265 3.09 -2.40 32.06
CA GLU A 265 4.03 -2.44 33.19
C GLU A 265 3.31 -2.83 34.50
N ARG A 266 2.12 -2.27 34.78
CA ARG A 266 1.30 -2.69 35.94
C ARG A 266 0.92 -4.16 35.92
N ARG A 267 0.41 -4.67 34.79
CA ARG A 267 0.06 -6.09 34.63
C ARG A 267 1.28 -7.00 34.75
N GLU A 268 2.42 -6.56 34.24
CA GLU A 268 3.70 -7.26 34.36
C GLU A 268 4.16 -7.30 35.83
N THR A 269 4.03 -6.20 36.59
CA THR A 269 4.32 -6.19 38.04
C THR A 269 3.32 -7.02 38.86
N GLU A 270 2.03 -7.02 38.52
CA GLU A 270 1.02 -7.86 39.18
C GLU A 270 1.31 -9.36 38.95
N VAL A 271 1.65 -9.74 37.72
CA VAL A 271 2.01 -11.14 37.37
C VAL A 271 3.38 -11.52 37.95
N ALA A 272 4.34 -10.60 38.02
CA ALA A 272 5.62 -10.83 38.70
C ALA A 272 5.42 -11.08 40.19
N GLY A 273 4.68 -10.20 40.89
CA GLY A 273 4.35 -10.36 42.31
C GLY A 273 3.56 -11.64 42.60
N GLN A 274 2.65 -12.05 41.72
CA GLN A 274 1.97 -13.36 41.82
C GLN A 274 2.97 -14.53 41.75
N ARG A 275 3.92 -14.50 40.81
CA ARG A 275 4.95 -15.53 40.68
C ARG A 275 5.92 -15.54 41.87
N GLU A 276 6.29 -14.37 42.39
CA GLU A 276 7.11 -14.25 43.59
C GLU A 276 6.41 -14.86 44.80
N LEU A 277 5.12 -14.58 45.00
CA LEU A 277 4.31 -15.21 46.04
C LEU A 277 4.19 -16.73 45.85
N GLU A 278 4.00 -17.22 44.62
CA GLU A 278 3.99 -18.65 44.32
C GLU A 278 5.35 -19.31 44.63
N VAL A 279 6.46 -18.67 44.28
CA VAL A 279 7.82 -19.16 44.60
C VAL A 279 8.04 -19.19 46.11
N LEU A 280 7.69 -18.14 46.86
CA LEU A 280 7.80 -18.12 48.32
C LEU A 280 6.96 -19.24 48.97
N LEU A 281 5.73 -19.48 48.48
CA LEU A 281 4.87 -20.56 48.96
C LEU A 281 5.40 -21.96 48.59
N GLN A 282 6.19 -22.10 47.51
CA GLN A 282 6.90 -23.34 47.21
C GLN A 282 8.12 -23.48 48.12
N GLU A 283 8.95 -22.44 48.27
CA GLU A 283 10.09 -22.45 49.19
C GLU A 283 9.68 -22.83 50.62
N ASP A 284 8.56 -22.30 51.14
CA ASP A 284 8.06 -22.68 52.46
C ASP A 284 7.62 -24.14 52.57
N ARG A 285 7.01 -24.71 51.52
CA ARG A 285 6.70 -26.15 51.48
C ARG A 285 7.99 -26.96 51.49
N TRP A 286 8.99 -26.55 50.71
CA TRP A 286 10.29 -27.24 50.65
C TRP A 286 11.09 -27.08 51.95
N ARG A 287 11.03 -25.92 52.63
CA ARG A 287 11.58 -25.70 53.97
C ARG A 287 10.98 -26.69 54.97
N ARG A 288 9.64 -26.78 55.04
CA ARG A 288 8.94 -27.72 55.94
C ARG A 288 9.27 -29.18 55.63
N MET A 289 9.21 -29.60 54.37
CA MET A 289 9.58 -30.97 53.97
C MET A 289 11.04 -31.28 54.30
N LYS A 290 11.95 -30.31 54.17
CA LYS A 290 13.36 -30.46 54.57
C LYS A 290 13.50 -30.60 56.08
N GLU A 291 12.81 -29.76 56.86
CA GLU A 291 12.80 -29.81 58.33
C GLU A 291 12.22 -31.14 58.84
N GLU A 292 11.14 -31.65 58.24
CA GLU A 292 10.56 -32.96 58.54
C GLU A 292 11.55 -34.10 58.23
N VAL A 293 12.22 -34.07 57.07
CA VAL A 293 13.23 -35.08 56.69
C VAL A 293 14.47 -35.00 57.58
N GLU A 294 14.90 -33.79 57.98
CA GLU A 294 15.98 -33.62 58.96
C GLU A 294 15.56 -34.10 60.36
N GLY A 295 14.32 -33.83 60.79
CA GLY A 295 13.74 -34.35 62.03
C GLY A 295 13.76 -35.87 62.06
N GLN A 296 13.21 -36.53 61.04
CA GLN A 296 13.24 -37.99 60.90
C GLN A 296 14.67 -38.57 60.87
N ARG A 297 15.65 -37.83 60.32
CA ARG A 297 17.07 -38.24 60.36
C ARG A 297 17.63 -38.14 61.78
N ARG A 298 17.33 -37.06 62.51
CA ARG A 298 17.73 -36.87 63.92
C ARG A 298 17.12 -37.97 64.80
N GLU A 299 15.81 -38.21 64.68
CA GLU A 299 15.12 -39.30 65.38
C GLU A 299 15.73 -40.68 65.12
N LYS A 300 16.07 -41.01 63.86
CA LYS A 300 16.75 -42.27 63.51
C LYS A 300 18.15 -42.38 64.12
N ILE A 301 18.90 -41.28 64.16
CA ILE A 301 20.22 -41.23 64.81
C ILE A 301 20.08 -41.41 66.32
N GLU A 302 19.13 -40.73 66.96
CA GLU A 302 18.85 -40.88 68.40
C GLU A 302 18.36 -42.28 68.76
N ALA A 303 17.48 -42.88 67.95
CA ALA A 303 17.04 -44.26 68.13
C ALA A 303 18.22 -45.24 68.02
N ALA A 304 19.07 -45.09 67.00
CA ALA A 304 20.28 -45.90 66.85
C ALA A 304 21.27 -45.70 68.02
N GLN A 305 21.38 -44.49 68.58
CA GLN A 305 22.18 -44.23 69.79
C GLN A 305 21.58 -44.91 71.03
N LYS A 306 20.25 -44.85 71.22
CA LYS A 306 19.53 -45.52 72.32
C LYS A 306 19.68 -47.04 72.22
N ASP A 307 19.54 -47.61 71.03
CA ASP A 307 19.77 -49.03 70.75
C ASP A 307 21.22 -49.44 71.02
N ALA A 308 22.20 -48.64 70.58
CA ALA A 308 23.62 -48.90 70.84
C ALA A 308 23.94 -48.86 72.34
N TRP A 309 23.35 -47.91 73.08
CA TRP A 309 23.43 -47.86 74.55
C TRP A 309 22.77 -49.08 75.22
N GLY A 310 21.61 -49.51 74.71
CA GLY A 310 20.93 -50.74 75.16
C GLY A 310 21.81 -51.98 74.96
N ARG A 311 22.40 -52.14 73.77
CA ARG A 311 23.34 -53.23 73.46
C ARG A 311 24.57 -53.22 74.35
N LYS A 312 25.16 -52.05 74.63
CA LYS A 312 26.29 -51.91 75.57
C LYS A 312 25.90 -52.36 76.98
N ARG A 313 24.76 -51.89 77.52
CA ARG A 313 24.26 -52.32 78.84
C ARG A 313 23.95 -53.82 78.89
N TYR A 314 23.47 -54.42 77.80
CA TYR A 314 23.22 -55.85 77.73
C TYR A 314 24.52 -56.68 77.69
N GLN A 315 25.53 -56.23 76.95
CA GLN A 315 26.86 -56.83 76.96
C GLN A 315 27.53 -56.73 78.33
N GLU A 316 27.38 -55.60 79.02
CA GLU A 316 27.91 -55.41 80.38
C GLU A 316 27.26 -56.37 81.39
N LYS A 317 25.94 -56.58 81.31
CA LYS A 317 25.24 -57.59 82.13
C LYS A 317 25.75 -59.01 81.85
N LEU A 318 25.83 -59.40 80.58
CA LEU A 318 26.34 -60.71 80.17
C LEU A 318 27.79 -60.96 80.59
N LEU A 319 28.63 -59.92 80.70
CA LEU A 319 29.99 -60.05 81.21
C LEU A 319 30.00 -60.28 82.72
N ARG A 320 29.21 -59.51 83.49
CA ARG A 320 29.08 -59.72 84.95
C ARG A 320 28.54 -61.12 85.29
N GLU A 321 27.48 -61.56 84.59
CA GLU A 321 26.91 -62.90 84.76
C GLU A 321 27.94 -64.01 84.42
N LYS A 322 28.86 -63.77 83.48
CA LYS A 322 29.96 -64.69 83.17
C LYS A 322 31.06 -64.69 84.23
N GLU A 323 31.42 -63.52 84.75
CA GLU A 323 32.40 -63.38 85.83
C GLU A 323 31.92 -64.14 87.08
N GLU A 324 30.66 -63.97 87.48
CA GLU A 324 30.01 -64.70 88.59
C GLU A 324 29.99 -66.24 88.35
N MET A 325 29.75 -66.68 87.11
CA MET A 325 29.78 -68.09 86.74
C MET A 325 31.20 -68.68 86.72
N GLU A 326 32.20 -67.96 86.22
CA GLU A 326 33.59 -68.39 86.22
C GLU A 326 34.15 -68.51 87.66
N GLU A 327 33.81 -67.59 88.55
CA GLU A 327 34.14 -67.71 89.98
C GLU A 327 33.52 -68.96 90.60
N SER A 328 32.25 -69.24 90.27
CA SER A 328 31.53 -70.44 90.71
C SER A 328 32.12 -71.75 90.18
N GLU A 329 32.66 -71.77 88.96
CA GLU A 329 33.31 -72.96 88.37
C GLU A 329 34.71 -73.20 88.98
N ARG A 330 35.51 -72.14 89.15
CA ARG A 330 36.84 -72.21 89.79
C ARG A 330 36.75 -72.75 91.23
N GLU A 331 35.65 -72.53 91.93
CA GLU A 331 35.41 -73.12 93.25
C GLU A 331 35.08 -74.63 93.21
N ARG A 332 34.45 -75.11 92.12
CA ARG A 332 34.10 -76.52 91.93
C ARG A 332 35.29 -77.37 91.50
N GLU A 333 36.13 -76.88 90.59
CA GLU A 333 37.30 -77.62 90.09
C GLU A 333 38.28 -77.99 91.21
N ARG A 334 38.48 -77.07 92.17
CA ARG A 334 39.29 -77.30 93.38
C ARG A 334 38.81 -78.51 94.20
N ARG A 335 37.51 -78.82 94.17
CA ARG A 335 36.92 -79.98 94.88
C ARG A 335 37.16 -81.29 94.12
N VAL A 336 37.06 -81.28 92.79
CA VAL A 336 37.23 -82.47 91.93
C VAL A 336 38.69 -82.92 91.82
N ALA A 337 39.65 -82.00 91.88
CA ALA A 337 41.08 -82.34 91.84
C ALA A 337 41.48 -83.28 93.00
N ALA A 338 40.92 -83.08 94.19
CA ALA A 338 41.19 -83.89 95.38
C ALA A 338 40.68 -85.34 95.27
N GLU A 339 39.59 -85.61 94.55
CA GLU A 339 39.05 -86.97 94.38
C GLU A 339 39.87 -87.82 93.40
N LYS A 340 40.41 -87.23 92.34
CA LYS A 340 41.06 -87.97 91.24
C LYS A 340 42.35 -88.66 91.67
N GLU A 341 43.11 -88.06 92.59
CA GLU A 341 44.38 -88.62 93.09
C GLU A 341 44.19 -89.98 93.79
N GLN A 342 43.04 -90.17 94.45
CA GLN A 342 42.75 -91.37 95.23
C GLN A 342 42.49 -92.62 94.36
N LYS A 343 42.05 -92.44 93.10
CA LYS A 343 41.50 -93.51 92.25
C LYS A 343 42.52 -94.18 91.32
N ALA A 344 43.64 -93.53 91.04
CA ALA A 344 44.62 -93.98 90.02
C ALA A 344 45.45 -95.21 90.43
N ARG A 345 45.48 -95.62 91.71
CA ARG A 345 46.44 -96.60 92.24
C ARG A 345 46.09 -98.10 92.04
N ARG A 346 44.99 -98.48 91.36
CA ARG A 346 44.40 -99.84 91.49
C ARG A 346 44.26 -100.74 90.23
N SER A 347 44.60 -100.34 89.01
CA SER A 347 44.32 -101.20 87.82
C SER A 347 45.27 -101.01 86.63
N LYS A 348 46.18 -101.96 86.34
CA LYS A 348 47.03 -101.93 85.12
C LYS A 348 47.72 -103.24 84.64
N GLY A 349 47.25 -104.43 85.02
CA GLY A 349 48.05 -105.68 84.94
C GLY A 349 47.99 -106.56 83.67
N CYS A 350 46.81 -107.04 83.25
CA CYS A 350 46.74 -108.41 82.70
C CYS A 350 46.16 -108.63 81.27
N GLN A 351 45.91 -107.59 80.46
CA GLN A 351 45.08 -107.75 79.24
C GLN A 351 45.83 -108.04 77.91
N GLU A 352 47.09 -107.61 77.74
CA GLU A 352 47.69 -107.46 76.39
C GLU A 352 48.11 -108.75 75.65
N LYS A 353 48.26 -109.90 76.33
CA LYS A 353 48.88 -111.09 75.71
C LYS A 353 47.96 -111.96 74.84
N LYS A 354 46.67 -111.63 74.69
CA LYS A 354 45.68 -112.51 74.01
C LYS A 354 45.40 -112.18 72.53
N GLU A 355 45.63 -110.96 72.07
CA GLU A 355 45.07 -110.51 70.79
C GLU A 355 45.84 -110.99 69.54
N ARG A 356 47.15 -111.26 69.68
CA ARG A 356 48.06 -111.41 68.53
C ARG A 356 47.85 -112.64 67.62
N LYS A 357 46.91 -113.54 67.94
CA LYS A 357 46.61 -114.75 67.14
C LYS A 357 45.32 -114.69 66.31
N ARG A 358 44.47 -113.66 66.47
CA ARG A 358 43.22 -113.53 65.68
C ARG A 358 43.42 -113.01 64.24
N LEU A 359 44.42 -112.14 64.06
CA LEU A 359 44.57 -111.24 62.92
C LEU A 359 44.85 -111.90 61.54
N GLN A 360 45.08 -113.22 61.46
CA GLN A 360 45.43 -113.89 60.20
C GLN A 360 44.23 -114.47 59.44
N GLU A 361 43.13 -114.83 60.13
CA GLU A 361 41.94 -115.39 59.50
C GLU A 361 40.94 -114.33 59.00
N GLU A 362 41.04 -113.12 59.56
CA GLU A 362 40.20 -111.96 59.22
C GLU A 362 40.53 -111.44 57.80
N ASN A 363 41.82 -111.41 57.46
CA ASN A 363 42.38 -110.85 56.23
C ASN A 363 41.79 -111.44 54.92
N ARG A 364 41.50 -112.75 54.88
CA ARG A 364 40.87 -113.39 53.70
C ARG A 364 39.37 -113.12 53.57
N ARG A 365 38.69 -112.81 54.67
CA ARG A 365 37.26 -112.44 54.68
C ARG A 365 37.06 -110.98 54.28
N GLU A 366 38.07 -110.14 54.49
CA GLU A 366 38.05 -108.72 54.15
C GLU A 366 38.10 -108.46 52.63
N LEU A 367 38.84 -109.25 51.86
CA LEU A 367 38.95 -109.06 50.40
C LEU A 367 37.60 -109.18 49.67
N LEU A 368 36.81 -110.21 49.99
CA LEU A 368 35.47 -110.40 49.40
C LEU A 368 34.47 -109.35 49.89
N ARG A 369 34.60 -108.88 51.15
CA ARG A 369 33.83 -107.75 51.66
C ARG A 369 34.15 -106.48 50.88
N HIS A 370 35.42 -106.20 50.59
CA HIS A 370 35.84 -105.02 49.85
C HIS A 370 35.26 -104.97 48.42
N ILE A 371 35.12 -106.11 47.73
CA ILE A 371 34.53 -106.14 46.37
C ILE A 371 33.04 -105.78 46.41
N LEU A 372 32.29 -106.36 47.35
CA LEU A 372 30.86 -106.08 47.53
C LEU A 372 30.60 -104.65 48.03
N LEU A 373 31.40 -104.17 48.98
CA LEU A 373 31.35 -102.77 49.43
C LEU A 373 31.67 -101.79 48.30
N LYS A 374 32.65 -102.11 47.43
CA LYS A 374 32.99 -101.26 46.29
C LYS A 374 31.79 -101.12 45.33
N GLN A 375 31.11 -102.22 44.99
CA GLN A 375 29.92 -102.18 44.13
C GLN A 375 28.75 -101.42 44.78
N GLN A 376 28.53 -101.55 46.09
CA GLN A 376 27.53 -100.75 46.81
C GLN A 376 27.89 -99.25 46.85
N VAL A 377 29.16 -98.90 47.04
CA VAL A 377 29.63 -97.50 47.02
C VAL A 377 29.51 -96.91 45.62
N GLU A 378 29.83 -97.67 44.57
CA GLU A 378 29.66 -97.24 43.17
C GLU A 378 28.17 -96.95 42.86
N GLN A 379 27.25 -97.84 43.27
CA GLN A 379 25.80 -97.61 43.14
C GLN A 379 25.32 -96.38 43.92
N GLN A 380 25.79 -96.19 45.17
CA GLN A 380 25.45 -95.00 45.96
C GLN A 380 25.95 -93.71 45.30
N VAL A 381 27.16 -93.70 44.72
CA VAL A 381 27.70 -92.53 44.01
C VAL A 381 26.92 -92.23 42.74
N GLU A 382 26.45 -93.25 42.01
CA GLU A 382 25.57 -93.06 40.84
C GLU A 382 24.20 -92.49 41.26
N GLU A 383 23.55 -93.08 42.27
CA GLU A 383 22.27 -92.59 42.82
C GLU A 383 22.38 -91.15 43.37
N GLU A 384 23.43 -90.83 44.11
CA GLU A 384 23.70 -89.47 44.59
C GLU A 384 23.95 -88.50 43.42
N GLY A 385 24.65 -88.96 42.38
CA GLY A 385 24.87 -88.22 41.14
C GLY A 385 23.57 -87.90 40.40
N GLU A 386 22.67 -88.86 40.25
CA GLU A 386 21.34 -88.68 39.64
C GLU A 386 20.43 -87.79 40.49
N GLN A 387 20.46 -87.95 41.81
CA GLN A 387 19.77 -87.05 42.73
C GLN A 387 20.32 -85.61 42.63
N MET A 388 21.63 -85.43 42.50
CA MET A 388 22.26 -84.12 42.35
C MET A 388 21.88 -83.48 41.01
N ARG A 389 21.94 -84.23 39.90
CA ARG A 389 21.44 -83.81 38.58
C ARG A 389 19.97 -83.38 38.64
N SER A 390 19.11 -84.21 39.23
CA SER A 390 17.68 -83.92 39.44
C SER A 390 17.44 -82.67 40.29
N LYS A 391 18.25 -82.45 41.35
CA LYS A 391 18.19 -81.25 42.21
C LYS A 391 18.63 -79.99 41.42
N LEU A 392 19.66 -80.10 40.58
CA LEU A 392 20.12 -79.01 39.72
C LEU A 392 19.12 -78.66 38.61
N GLU A 393 18.52 -79.67 37.97
CA GLU A 393 17.53 -79.46 36.92
C GLU A 393 16.26 -78.78 37.46
N LYS A 394 15.78 -79.19 38.65
CA LYS A 394 14.67 -78.51 39.34
C LYS A 394 15.00 -77.03 39.63
N LYS A 395 16.23 -76.72 40.06
CA LYS A 395 16.71 -75.34 40.25
C LYS A 395 16.76 -74.56 38.94
N LEU A 396 17.20 -75.18 37.85
CA LEU A 396 17.26 -74.57 36.52
C LEU A 396 15.84 -74.25 36.00
N ARG A 397 14.91 -75.21 36.05
CA ARG A 397 13.50 -75.02 35.68
C ARG A 397 12.88 -73.86 36.46
N HIS A 398 13.05 -73.83 37.78
CA HIS A 398 12.56 -72.75 38.64
C HIS A 398 13.18 -71.37 38.33
N SER A 399 14.46 -71.32 37.94
CA SER A 399 15.12 -70.10 37.48
C SER A 399 14.57 -69.62 36.13
N CYS A 400 14.35 -70.54 35.19
CA CYS A 400 13.73 -70.26 33.90
C CYS A 400 12.28 -69.76 34.04
N GLU A 401 11.47 -70.38 34.91
CA GLU A 401 10.11 -69.94 35.23
C GLU A 401 10.09 -68.51 35.81
N LYS A 402 10.95 -68.23 36.80
CA LYS A 402 11.10 -66.88 37.37
C LYS A 402 11.52 -65.85 36.31
N ARG A 403 12.43 -66.21 35.40
CA ARG A 403 12.84 -65.34 34.29
C ARG A 403 11.69 -65.11 33.29
N ALA A 404 10.91 -66.14 32.97
CA ALA A 404 9.74 -66.02 32.11
C ALA A 404 8.67 -65.10 32.73
N GLN A 405 8.34 -65.31 34.01
CA GLN A 405 7.41 -64.46 34.77
C GLN A 405 7.87 -62.99 34.81
N ALA A 406 9.16 -62.73 35.03
CA ALA A 406 9.71 -61.38 35.02
C ALA A 406 9.65 -60.71 33.63
N VAL A 407 9.86 -61.47 32.56
CA VAL A 407 9.71 -60.98 31.17
C VAL A 407 8.24 -60.71 30.86
N GLU A 408 7.32 -61.56 31.29
CA GLU A 408 5.88 -61.34 31.14
C GLU A 408 5.39 -60.11 31.90
N ALA A 409 5.83 -59.92 33.15
CA ALA A 409 5.50 -58.73 33.94
C ALA A 409 5.95 -57.46 33.23
N ARG A 410 7.20 -57.40 32.75
CA ARG A 410 7.71 -56.30 31.91
C ARG A 410 6.88 -56.11 30.63
N ARG A 411 6.46 -57.19 29.97
CA ARG A 411 5.60 -57.10 28.77
C ARG A 411 4.22 -56.52 29.10
N ARG A 412 3.66 -56.82 30.27
CA ARG A 412 2.38 -56.26 30.74
C ARG A 412 2.55 -54.78 31.07
N GLU A 413 3.58 -54.40 31.82
CA GLU A 413 3.91 -52.99 32.09
C GLU A 413 4.10 -52.16 30.81
N LEU A 414 4.83 -52.67 29.82
CA LEU A 414 5.02 -51.96 28.55
C LEU A 414 3.72 -51.79 27.76
N LYS A 415 2.82 -52.79 27.78
CA LYS A 415 1.48 -52.67 27.19
C LYS A 415 0.62 -51.63 27.91
N GLU A 416 0.67 -51.58 29.24
CA GLU A 416 -0.03 -50.56 30.02
C GLU A 416 0.51 -49.15 29.78
N ARG A 417 1.84 -49.00 29.64
CA ARG A 417 2.45 -47.70 29.29
C ARG A 417 2.03 -47.25 27.89
N ALA A 418 2.11 -48.13 26.90
CA ALA A 418 1.64 -47.86 25.54
C ALA A 418 0.15 -47.45 25.52
N ALA A 419 -0.73 -48.18 26.22
CA ALA A 419 -2.14 -47.83 26.31
C ALA A 419 -2.38 -46.44 26.95
N ARG A 420 -1.63 -46.10 28.01
CA ARG A 420 -1.69 -44.78 28.66
C ARG A 420 -1.17 -43.66 27.74
N GLU A 421 -0.16 -43.94 26.92
CA GLU A 421 0.37 -43.03 25.90
C GLU A 421 -0.63 -42.84 24.75
N ASP A 422 -1.26 -43.91 24.26
CA ASP A 422 -2.33 -43.86 23.25
C ASP A 422 -3.52 -43.04 23.74
N GLU A 423 -3.96 -43.20 24.99
CA GLU A 423 -5.00 -42.36 25.58
C GLU A 423 -4.61 -40.87 25.62
N GLN A 424 -3.35 -40.55 25.95
CA GLN A 424 -2.87 -39.17 25.94
C GLN A 424 -2.81 -38.60 24.52
N ILE A 425 -2.37 -39.40 23.54
CA ILE A 425 -2.35 -39.06 22.11
C ILE A 425 -3.78 -38.80 21.62
N GLN A 426 -4.75 -39.67 21.94
CA GLN A 426 -6.15 -39.48 21.56
C GLN A 426 -6.74 -38.20 22.18
N ARG A 427 -6.49 -37.95 23.47
CA ARG A 427 -6.92 -36.70 24.15
C ARG A 427 -6.28 -35.46 23.51
N ALA A 428 -5.00 -35.53 23.13
CA ALA A 428 -4.31 -34.45 22.42
C ALA A 428 -4.88 -34.22 21.00
N GLN A 429 -5.15 -35.29 20.25
CA GLN A 429 -5.78 -35.22 18.93
C GLN A 429 -7.20 -34.63 19.00
N GLN A 430 -8.02 -35.01 19.99
CA GLN A 430 -9.34 -34.44 20.20
C GLN A 430 -9.26 -32.93 20.50
N ARG A 431 -8.35 -32.50 21.39
CA ARG A 431 -8.08 -31.07 21.67
C ARG A 431 -7.65 -30.33 20.40
N ALA A 432 -6.75 -30.91 19.60
CA ALA A 432 -6.30 -30.33 18.34
C ALA A 432 -7.43 -30.19 17.31
N ARG A 433 -8.34 -31.17 17.20
CA ARG A 433 -9.53 -31.13 16.33
C ARG A 433 -10.53 -30.07 16.78
N LEU A 434 -10.76 -29.92 18.08
CA LEU A 434 -11.63 -28.85 18.62
C LEU A 434 -11.02 -27.47 18.35
N HIS A 435 -9.72 -27.30 18.56
CA HIS A 435 -9.02 -26.06 18.28
C HIS A 435 -8.99 -25.72 16.79
N SER A 436 -8.80 -26.70 15.89
CA SER A 436 -8.86 -26.45 14.44
C SER A 436 -10.27 -26.06 13.99
N PHE A 437 -11.32 -26.67 14.55
CA PHE A 437 -12.71 -26.26 14.30
C PHE A 437 -12.98 -24.82 14.79
N GLN A 438 -12.51 -24.46 15.99
CA GLN A 438 -12.60 -23.08 16.51
C GLN A 438 -11.85 -22.07 15.63
N GLN A 439 -10.67 -22.44 15.11
CA GLN A 439 -9.94 -21.59 14.16
C GLN A 439 -10.67 -21.43 12.83
N LEU A 440 -11.29 -22.50 12.31
CA LEU A 440 -12.05 -22.46 11.06
C LEU A 440 -13.32 -21.61 11.21
N THR A 441 -14.08 -21.77 12.30
CA THR A 441 -15.26 -20.93 12.57
C THR A 441 -14.88 -19.46 12.78
N HIS A 442 -13.80 -19.18 13.51
CA HIS A 442 -13.28 -17.82 13.66
C HIS A 442 -12.87 -17.20 12.30
N LYS A 443 -12.13 -17.94 11.47
CA LYS A 443 -11.77 -17.52 10.10
C LYS A 443 -13.01 -17.25 9.25
N HIS A 444 -14.03 -18.12 9.33
CA HIS A 444 -15.30 -17.94 8.62
C HIS A 444 -16.03 -16.66 9.05
N ILE A 445 -16.14 -16.40 10.36
CA ILE A 445 -16.74 -15.16 10.90
C ILE A 445 -15.95 -13.92 10.42
N LEU A 446 -14.61 -13.97 10.42
CA LEU A 446 -13.78 -12.87 9.91
C LEU A 446 -14.00 -12.59 8.40
N VAL A 447 -14.26 -13.63 7.60
CA VAL A 447 -14.61 -13.51 6.17
C VAL A 447 -16.01 -12.94 5.99
N GLN A 448 -17.02 -13.41 6.74
CA GLN A 448 -18.36 -12.81 6.70
C GLN A 448 -18.34 -11.33 7.10
N LEU A 449 -17.54 -10.97 8.11
CA LEU A 449 -17.34 -9.58 8.52
C LEU A 449 -16.55 -8.77 7.48
N SER A 450 -15.66 -9.38 6.69
CA SER A 450 -14.99 -8.69 5.57
C SER A 450 -15.95 -8.45 4.41
N GLN A 451 -16.75 -9.44 4.04
CA GLN A 451 -17.80 -9.36 3.01
C GLN A 451 -18.79 -8.24 3.34
N ARG A 452 -19.39 -8.25 4.54
CA ARG A 452 -20.32 -7.19 4.99
C ARG A 452 -19.70 -5.78 5.00
N ARG A 453 -18.39 -5.65 5.25
CA ARG A 453 -17.67 -4.35 5.14
C ARG A 453 -17.48 -3.94 3.68
N MET A 454 -17.11 -4.87 2.80
CA MET A 454 -16.96 -4.62 1.36
C MET A 454 -18.32 -4.27 0.71
N GLU A 455 -19.39 -4.98 1.04
CA GLU A 455 -20.76 -4.70 0.60
C GLU A 455 -21.21 -3.29 1.00
N LYS A 456 -21.05 -2.92 2.27
CA LYS A 456 -21.38 -1.56 2.74
C LYS A 456 -20.55 -0.48 2.04
N ALA A 457 -19.26 -0.73 1.82
CA ALA A 457 -18.39 0.18 1.08
C ALA A 457 -18.79 0.31 -0.40
N ALA A 458 -19.14 -0.80 -1.05
CA ALA A 458 -19.60 -0.84 -2.44
C ALA A 458 -20.95 -0.13 -2.61
N LEU A 459 -21.90 -0.36 -1.69
CA LEU A 459 -23.18 0.35 -1.66
C LEU A 459 -22.96 1.86 -1.51
N HIS A 460 -22.13 2.29 -0.54
CA HIS A 460 -21.79 3.71 -0.36
C HIS A 460 -21.10 4.31 -1.60
N ALA A 461 -20.15 3.60 -2.22
CA ALA A 461 -19.50 4.04 -3.45
C ALA A 461 -20.51 4.17 -4.61
N SER A 462 -21.44 3.23 -4.75
CA SER A 462 -22.48 3.26 -5.78
C SER A 462 -23.49 4.39 -5.56
N ALA A 463 -23.85 4.68 -4.31
CA ALA A 463 -24.67 5.84 -3.94
C ALA A 463 -23.94 7.14 -4.29
N GLN A 464 -22.70 7.30 -3.86
CA GLN A 464 -21.89 8.48 -4.17
C GLN A 464 -21.69 8.68 -5.68
N GLN A 465 -21.55 7.61 -6.46
CA GLN A 465 -21.50 7.68 -7.94
C GLN A 465 -22.84 8.14 -8.52
N ARG A 466 -23.98 7.62 -8.01
CA ARG A 466 -25.33 8.06 -8.43
C ARG A 466 -25.56 9.53 -8.08
N ASP A 467 -25.20 9.97 -6.89
CA ASP A 467 -25.35 11.37 -6.45
C ASP A 467 -24.52 12.30 -7.33
N ARG A 468 -23.26 11.96 -7.61
CA ARG A 468 -22.40 12.71 -8.55
C ARG A 468 -22.99 12.76 -9.96
N ALA A 469 -23.53 11.64 -10.45
CA ALA A 469 -24.18 11.58 -11.75
C ALA A 469 -25.46 12.44 -11.82
N GLN A 470 -26.28 12.43 -10.76
CA GLN A 470 -27.47 13.29 -10.64
C GLN A 470 -27.09 14.77 -10.57
N GLN A 471 -26.08 15.14 -9.76
CA GLN A 471 -25.57 16.51 -9.69
C GLN A 471 -25.02 16.98 -11.04
N ALA A 472 -24.28 16.12 -11.76
CA ALA A 472 -23.79 16.42 -13.10
C ALA A 472 -24.93 16.60 -14.13
N ARG A 473 -25.98 15.76 -14.07
CA ARG A 473 -27.20 15.91 -14.90
C ARG A 473 -27.88 17.26 -14.63
N GLY A 474 -28.20 17.57 -13.37
CA GLY A 474 -28.83 18.84 -13.00
C GLY A 474 -27.98 20.08 -13.33
N HIS A 475 -26.65 19.99 -13.23
CA HIS A 475 -25.74 21.04 -13.70
C HIS A 475 -25.80 21.21 -15.22
N ASN A 476 -25.80 20.11 -15.97
CA ASN A 476 -25.88 20.13 -17.43
C ASN A 476 -27.24 20.66 -17.93
N GLU A 477 -28.34 20.29 -17.29
CA GLU A 477 -29.69 20.81 -17.56
C GLU A 477 -29.75 22.33 -17.33
N ARG A 478 -29.26 22.81 -16.18
CA ARG A 478 -29.16 24.26 -15.88
C ARG A 478 -28.30 24.99 -16.92
N ARG A 479 -27.19 24.38 -17.36
CA ARG A 479 -26.33 24.93 -18.41
C ARG A 479 -27.04 24.99 -19.77
N GLN A 480 -27.79 23.94 -20.14
CA GLN A 480 -28.60 23.90 -21.36
C GLN A 480 -29.69 24.99 -21.34
N LEU A 481 -30.45 25.11 -20.25
CA LEU A 481 -31.48 26.15 -20.09
C LEU A 481 -30.87 27.57 -20.17
N CYS A 482 -29.69 27.78 -19.58
CA CYS A 482 -28.96 29.04 -19.70
C CYS A 482 -28.56 29.34 -21.16
N HIS A 483 -28.03 28.35 -21.87
CA HIS A 483 -27.69 28.49 -23.30
C HIS A 483 -28.92 28.72 -24.18
N GLN A 484 -30.06 28.09 -23.90
CA GLN A 484 -31.32 28.32 -24.62
C GLN A 484 -31.80 29.77 -24.45
N ARG A 485 -31.90 30.25 -23.20
CA ARG A 485 -32.26 31.64 -22.89
C ARG A 485 -31.31 32.65 -23.53
N LEU A 486 -30.01 32.36 -23.57
CA LEU A 486 -29.02 33.22 -24.23
C LEU A 486 -29.23 33.25 -25.76
N ARG A 487 -29.50 32.10 -26.39
CA ARG A 487 -29.83 32.01 -27.82
C ARG A 487 -31.10 32.78 -28.16
N GLU A 488 -32.16 32.63 -27.37
CA GLU A 488 -33.40 33.41 -27.53
C GLU A 488 -33.15 34.92 -27.42
N ARG A 489 -32.32 35.35 -26.46
CA ARG A 489 -32.00 36.78 -26.29
C ARG A 489 -31.22 37.33 -27.48
N ILE A 490 -30.18 36.60 -27.95
CA ILE A 490 -29.43 36.96 -29.15
C ILE A 490 -30.36 37.03 -30.37
N HIS A 491 -31.27 36.06 -30.53
CA HIS A 491 -32.21 36.07 -31.64
C HIS A 491 -33.15 37.29 -31.62
N ARG A 492 -33.67 37.66 -30.44
CA ARG A 492 -34.48 38.90 -30.27
C ARG A 492 -33.67 40.16 -30.55
N GLU A 493 -32.41 40.22 -30.12
CA GLU A 493 -31.47 41.31 -30.43
C GLU A 493 -31.23 41.41 -31.96
N GLU A 494 -31.04 40.28 -32.65
CA GLU A 494 -30.88 40.19 -34.11
C GLU A 494 -32.15 40.54 -34.89
N GLU A 495 -33.33 40.15 -34.41
CA GLU A 495 -34.62 40.54 -35.00
C GLU A 495 -34.89 42.03 -34.84
N ALA A 496 -34.61 42.61 -33.67
CA ALA A 496 -34.72 44.05 -33.45
C ALA A 496 -33.76 44.81 -34.37
N ALA A 497 -32.51 44.35 -34.49
CA ALA A 497 -31.53 44.92 -35.41
C ALA A 497 -31.97 44.80 -36.89
N ARG A 498 -32.62 43.68 -37.28
CA ARG A 498 -33.22 43.52 -38.62
C ARG A 498 -34.35 44.53 -38.86
N ARG A 499 -35.32 44.66 -37.95
CA ARG A 499 -36.41 45.65 -38.05
C ARG A 499 -35.91 47.10 -38.15
N VAL A 500 -34.83 47.44 -37.43
CA VAL A 500 -34.20 48.76 -37.53
C VAL A 500 -33.54 48.94 -38.91
N ARG A 501 -32.86 47.92 -39.45
CA ARG A 501 -32.30 47.97 -40.82
C ARG A 501 -33.39 48.09 -41.88
N GLU A 502 -34.45 47.29 -41.79
CA GLU A 502 -35.62 47.33 -42.66
C GLU A 502 -36.29 48.72 -42.63
N SER A 503 -36.50 49.29 -41.44
CA SER A 503 -37.04 50.65 -41.29
C SER A 503 -36.13 51.71 -41.92
N CYS A 504 -34.80 51.59 -41.76
CA CYS A 504 -33.83 52.47 -42.40
C CYS A 504 -33.83 52.34 -43.93
N VAL A 505 -34.02 51.14 -44.47
CA VAL A 505 -34.14 50.89 -45.92
C VAL A 505 -35.46 51.48 -46.44
N PHE A 506 -36.58 51.18 -45.79
CA PHE A 506 -37.90 51.75 -46.12
C PHE A 506 -37.88 53.28 -46.14
N MET A 507 -37.27 53.93 -45.15
CA MET A 507 -37.14 55.39 -45.12
C MET A 507 -36.23 55.94 -46.23
N LYS A 508 -35.20 55.20 -46.67
CA LYS A 508 -34.38 55.57 -47.83
C LYS A 508 -35.16 55.41 -49.14
N ASP A 509 -35.90 54.33 -49.29
CA ASP A 509 -36.67 54.03 -50.51
C ASP A 509 -37.89 54.95 -50.65
N TRP A 510 -38.58 55.28 -49.56
CA TRP A 510 -39.60 56.33 -49.55
C TRP A 510 -39.04 57.69 -49.98
N ARG A 511 -37.83 58.07 -49.52
CA ARG A 511 -37.17 59.31 -49.96
C ARG A 511 -36.79 59.24 -51.45
N ARG A 512 -36.29 58.10 -51.94
CA ARG A 512 -35.98 57.88 -53.36
C ARG A 512 -37.23 58.00 -54.23
N GLU A 513 -38.33 57.36 -53.83
CA GLU A 513 -39.62 57.40 -54.51
C GLU A 513 -40.23 58.81 -54.53
N ARG A 514 -40.16 59.55 -53.41
CA ARG A 514 -40.58 60.96 -53.38
C ARG A 514 -39.77 61.82 -54.35
N LEU A 515 -38.44 61.68 -54.35
CA LEU A 515 -37.56 62.42 -55.26
C LEU A 515 -37.77 62.02 -56.72
N ARG A 516 -38.08 60.74 -56.98
CA ARG A 516 -38.45 60.24 -58.31
C ARG A 516 -39.72 60.92 -58.82
N ARG A 517 -40.79 60.93 -58.03
CA ARG A 517 -42.06 61.60 -58.39
C ARG A 517 -41.89 63.09 -58.62
N GLN A 518 -41.06 63.77 -57.81
CA GLN A 518 -40.73 65.18 -58.03
C GLN A 518 -39.98 65.41 -59.36
N ARG A 519 -39.07 64.50 -59.74
CA ARG A 519 -38.39 64.56 -61.05
C ARG A 519 -39.36 64.29 -62.21
N GLU A 520 -40.25 63.31 -62.05
CA GLU A 520 -41.30 62.99 -63.04
C GLU A 520 -42.26 64.18 -63.22
N GLN A 521 -42.67 64.85 -62.13
CA GLN A 521 -43.46 66.09 -62.17
C GLN A 521 -42.73 67.23 -62.90
N ILE A 522 -41.45 67.48 -62.58
CA ILE A 522 -40.64 68.51 -63.27
C ILE A 522 -40.47 68.17 -64.76
N GLN A 523 -40.32 66.89 -65.12
CA GLN A 523 -40.27 66.44 -66.51
C GLN A 523 -41.62 66.62 -67.23
N GLU A 524 -42.74 66.32 -66.57
CA GLU A 524 -44.08 66.58 -67.11
C GLU A 524 -44.34 68.09 -67.31
N GLU A 525 -43.96 68.93 -66.35
CA GLU A 525 -44.07 70.39 -66.47
C GLU A 525 -43.19 70.92 -67.61
N ALA A 526 -41.95 70.45 -67.72
CA ALA A 526 -41.06 70.75 -68.84
C ALA A 526 -41.66 70.29 -70.19
N HIS A 527 -42.27 69.10 -70.25
CA HIS A 527 -42.98 68.61 -71.44
C HIS A 527 -44.22 69.46 -71.77
N ARG A 528 -45.00 69.91 -70.77
CA ARG A 528 -46.15 70.81 -70.97
C ARG A 528 -45.70 72.17 -71.47
N LEU A 529 -44.65 72.75 -70.89
CA LEU A 529 -44.03 74.00 -71.33
C LEU A 529 -43.43 73.89 -72.74
N ALA A 530 -42.81 72.76 -73.08
CA ALA A 530 -42.32 72.48 -74.42
C ALA A 530 -43.46 72.38 -75.44
N ARG A 531 -44.56 71.68 -75.12
CA ARG A 531 -45.77 71.62 -75.95
C ARG A 531 -46.43 72.99 -76.12
N ALA A 532 -46.58 73.76 -75.04
CA ALA A 532 -47.13 75.12 -75.11
C ALA A 532 -46.23 76.04 -75.96
N SER A 533 -44.91 75.96 -75.78
CA SER A 533 -43.91 76.69 -76.57
C SER A 533 -43.93 76.27 -78.04
N PHE A 534 -44.12 74.98 -78.33
CA PHE A 534 -44.31 74.45 -79.68
C PHE A 534 -45.58 75.02 -80.31
N HIS A 535 -46.74 74.96 -79.63
CA HIS A 535 -48.00 75.53 -80.13
C HIS A 535 -47.92 77.06 -80.33
N MET A 536 -47.20 77.79 -79.48
CA MET A 536 -46.96 79.23 -79.68
C MET A 536 -46.05 79.50 -80.89
N ARG A 537 -44.98 78.71 -81.07
CA ARG A 537 -44.11 78.77 -82.27
C ARG A 537 -44.89 78.41 -83.54
N ASP A 538 -45.76 77.41 -83.50
CA ASP A 538 -46.62 77.02 -84.61
C ASP A 538 -47.68 78.08 -84.92
N ARG A 539 -48.28 78.74 -83.91
CA ARG A 539 -49.15 79.91 -84.15
C ARG A 539 -48.41 81.06 -84.81
N VAL A 540 -47.18 81.35 -84.37
CA VAL A 540 -46.33 82.36 -85.03
C VAL A 540 -45.99 81.94 -86.46
N ARG A 541 -45.66 80.66 -86.70
CA ARG A 541 -45.44 80.11 -88.05
C ARG A 541 -46.68 80.20 -88.93
N GLN A 542 -47.87 79.90 -88.39
CA GLN A 542 -49.14 80.03 -89.10
C GLN A 542 -49.43 81.51 -89.43
N GLN A 543 -49.17 82.42 -88.50
CA GLN A 543 -49.29 83.86 -88.73
C GLN A 543 -48.30 84.39 -89.78
N THR A 544 -47.06 83.87 -89.85
CA THR A 544 -46.14 84.20 -90.96
C THR A 544 -46.49 83.50 -92.26
N HIS A 545 -47.08 82.30 -92.24
CA HIS A 545 -47.57 81.62 -93.45
C HIS A 545 -48.85 82.25 -94.04
N ILE A 546 -49.68 82.93 -93.24
CA ILE A 546 -50.89 83.63 -93.72
C ILE A 546 -50.55 84.91 -94.52
N VAL A 547 -49.32 85.44 -94.42
CA VAL A 547 -48.93 86.70 -95.07
C VAL A 547 -48.24 86.49 -96.43
N MET A 548 -47.71 85.30 -96.76
CA MET A 548 -47.07 85.05 -98.06
C MET A 548 -47.34 83.64 -98.62
N GLN A 549 -48.18 83.58 -99.65
CA GLN A 549 -48.20 82.56 -100.72
C GLN A 549 -48.75 83.21 -102.01
N PRO A 550 -48.51 82.64 -103.21
CA PRO A 550 -47.53 81.60 -103.58
C PRO A 550 -46.58 82.09 -104.72
N GLU A 551 -45.65 81.24 -105.20
CA GLU A 551 -45.56 80.83 -106.63
C GLU A 551 -44.28 80.03 -107.00
N SER A 552 -44.46 79.11 -107.97
CA SER A 552 -43.52 78.67 -109.02
C SER A 552 -42.14 78.07 -108.64
N GLN A 553 -41.99 76.73 -108.68
CA GLN A 553 -41.58 75.91 -109.85
C GLN A 553 -40.08 75.98 -110.26
N HIS A 554 -39.28 74.93 -109.97
CA HIS A 554 -38.66 74.06 -111.01
C HIS A 554 -37.77 72.91 -110.46
N HIS A 555 -37.54 71.91 -111.31
CA HIS A 555 -36.81 70.64 -111.12
C HIS A 555 -35.34 70.73 -110.64
N ARG A 556 -34.88 69.70 -109.91
CA ARG A 556 -33.96 68.66 -110.46
C ARG A 556 -33.63 67.51 -109.48
N GLU A 557 -33.80 66.28 -109.99
CA GLU A 557 -32.93 65.09 -109.98
C GLU A 557 -32.11 64.60 -108.75
N PRO A 558 -31.76 63.29 -108.69
CA PRO A 558 -31.33 62.61 -107.46
C PRO A 558 -29.81 62.47 -107.26
N ASP A 559 -29.43 62.15 -106.01
CA ASP A 559 -28.26 61.39 -105.51
C ASP A 559 -26.93 61.42 -106.31
N PRO A 560 -25.78 61.68 -105.63
CA PRO A 560 -25.22 60.60 -104.81
C PRO A 560 -24.35 60.97 -103.56
N LYS A 561 -24.34 59.99 -102.63
CA LYS A 561 -23.19 59.48 -101.86
C LYS A 561 -22.37 60.38 -100.89
N ASP A 562 -22.45 59.94 -99.64
CA ASP A 562 -21.34 59.49 -98.76
C ASP A 562 -20.27 60.46 -98.24
N GLN A 563 -19.75 60.02 -97.08
CA GLN A 563 -18.52 60.43 -96.37
C GLN A 563 -18.60 61.73 -95.56
N SER A 564 -18.07 61.80 -94.33
CA SER A 564 -17.87 60.79 -93.27
C SER A 564 -17.24 61.52 -92.09
N GLU A 565 -17.70 61.31 -90.86
CA GLU A 565 -16.78 61.34 -89.71
C GLU A 565 -17.32 60.52 -88.55
N ALA A 566 -16.51 59.55 -88.12
CA ALA A 566 -16.88 58.56 -87.13
C ALA A 566 -16.23 58.89 -85.78
N LEU A 567 -17.04 58.97 -84.73
CA LEU A 567 -16.56 58.92 -83.34
C LEU A 567 -17.28 57.80 -82.57
N GLN A 568 -16.88 56.59 -82.94
CA GLN A 568 -16.48 55.52 -82.03
C GLN A 568 -17.29 55.35 -80.71
N GLU A 569 -18.23 54.42 -80.74
CA GLU A 569 -18.66 53.73 -79.52
C GLU A 569 -17.46 53.02 -78.86
N PRO A 570 -17.24 53.16 -77.54
CA PRO A 570 -16.48 52.19 -76.80
C PRO A 570 -17.40 51.02 -76.43
N GLN A 571 -17.38 49.95 -77.24
CA GLN A 571 -17.82 48.64 -76.77
C GLN A 571 -16.92 48.22 -75.60
N VAL A 572 -17.48 48.21 -74.38
CA VAL A 572 -16.86 47.60 -73.20
C VAL A 572 -17.63 46.31 -72.90
N PRO A 573 -16.96 45.16 -72.78
CA PRO A 573 -17.63 43.87 -72.82
C PRO A 573 -18.55 43.63 -71.62
N LEU A 574 -19.77 43.21 -71.91
CA LEU A 574 -20.59 42.43 -71.00
C LEU A 574 -19.87 41.09 -70.75
N VAL A 575 -19.05 41.04 -69.71
CA VAL A 575 -18.52 39.78 -69.19
C VAL A 575 -19.69 39.02 -68.57
N VAL A 576 -20.28 38.14 -69.37
CA VAL A 576 -21.24 37.13 -68.93
C VAL A 576 -20.48 36.12 -68.06
N GLY A 577 -20.34 36.46 -66.78
CA GLY A 577 -19.87 35.57 -65.73
C GLY A 577 -20.93 34.55 -65.33
N LEU A 578 -21.40 33.74 -66.28
CA LEU A 578 -22.17 32.54 -65.98
C LEU A 578 -21.25 31.51 -65.29
N CYS A 579 -21.35 31.41 -63.98
CA CYS A 579 -20.92 30.23 -63.24
C CYS A 579 -22.12 29.64 -62.47
N PRO A 580 -22.39 28.33 -62.58
CA PRO A 580 -23.69 27.78 -62.25
C PRO A 580 -23.92 27.63 -60.75
N SER A 581 -25.12 28.02 -60.32
CA SER A 581 -25.70 27.45 -59.09
C SER A 581 -25.98 25.97 -59.33
N VAL A 582 -25.25 25.08 -58.66
CA VAL A 582 -25.61 23.66 -58.59
C VAL A 582 -26.77 23.50 -57.61
N PRO A 583 -27.95 23.02 -58.04
CA PRO A 583 -28.98 22.60 -57.11
C PRO A 583 -28.67 21.18 -56.63
N LEU A 584 -28.63 20.97 -55.32
CA LEU A 584 -28.79 19.63 -54.74
C LEU A 584 -30.14 19.58 -54.05
N GLU A 585 -31.10 18.97 -54.73
CA GLU A 585 -32.46 18.83 -54.24
C GLU A 585 -32.54 18.02 -52.95
N VAL A 586 -33.52 18.40 -52.14
CA VAL A 586 -33.99 17.61 -51.02
C VAL A 586 -34.89 16.47 -51.53
N ARG A 587 -34.49 15.22 -51.29
CA ARG A 587 -35.44 14.13 -51.05
C ARG A 587 -35.24 13.59 -49.63
N GLY A 588 -36.18 13.91 -48.74
CA GLY A 588 -36.31 13.23 -47.46
C GLY A 588 -37.19 11.99 -47.59
N SER A 589 -36.96 10.99 -46.74
CA SER A 589 -37.98 10.05 -46.23
C SER A 589 -37.40 9.12 -45.16
N LEU A 590 -38.11 9.00 -44.03
CA LEU A 590 -38.12 7.89 -43.06
C LEU A 590 -36.78 7.60 -42.31
N ALA A 591 -36.63 7.66 -40.98
CA ALA A 591 -37.47 7.34 -39.80
C ALA A 591 -37.50 5.86 -39.35
N ARG A 592 -36.48 5.45 -38.56
CA ARG A 592 -36.47 4.34 -37.55
C ARG A 592 -36.71 2.89 -38.08
N PRO A 593 -36.58 1.81 -37.26
CA PRO A 593 -36.14 1.64 -35.86
C PRO A 593 -34.87 0.73 -35.72
N ALA A 594 -34.14 0.71 -34.60
CA ALA A 594 -34.16 -0.24 -33.46
C ALA A 594 -34.00 -1.77 -33.72
N ALA A 595 -33.01 -2.34 -33.01
CA ALA A 595 -33.00 -3.66 -32.34
C ALA A 595 -32.88 -4.99 -33.12
N ALA A 596 -32.47 -6.00 -32.33
CA ALA A 596 -32.56 -7.46 -32.51
C ALA A 596 -31.47 -8.22 -33.31
N ASP A 597 -30.76 -9.05 -32.55
CA ASP A 597 -30.48 -10.48 -32.79
C ASP A 597 -29.84 -10.99 -34.10
N LEU A 598 -28.63 -11.53 -33.93
CA LEU A 598 -28.27 -12.82 -34.52
C LEU A 598 -27.58 -13.71 -33.47
N ARG A 599 -28.38 -14.50 -32.76
CA ARG A 599 -27.97 -15.70 -32.03
C ARG A 599 -28.18 -16.93 -32.93
N LYS A 600 -27.32 -17.96 -32.77
CA LYS A 600 -27.37 -19.31 -33.40
C LYS A 600 -26.98 -19.29 -34.88
N ASN A 601 -26.11 -20.17 -35.39
CA ASN A 601 -26.05 -21.63 -35.20
C ASN A 601 -24.69 -22.09 -34.62
N MET A 602 -24.63 -23.05 -33.70
CA MET A 602 -24.96 -24.48 -33.86
C MET A 602 -24.11 -25.19 -34.92
N HIS A 603 -23.07 -25.87 -34.43
CA HIS A 603 -22.72 -27.19 -34.92
C HIS A 603 -22.74 -28.15 -33.74
N CYS A 604 -23.59 -29.18 -33.84
CA CYS A 604 -23.32 -30.46 -33.22
C CYS A 604 -22.01 -31.00 -33.82
N GLY A 605 -21.15 -31.74 -33.13
CA GLY A 605 -21.26 -32.33 -31.80
C GLY A 605 -20.57 -33.70 -31.87
N HIS A 606 -20.03 -34.21 -30.76
CA HIS A 606 -19.78 -35.64 -30.61
C HIS A 606 -19.92 -36.02 -29.14
N VAL A 607 -20.80 -36.98 -28.91
CA VAL A 607 -20.89 -37.78 -27.70
C VAL A 607 -19.98 -38.97 -27.92
N GLU A 608 -19.16 -39.31 -26.92
CA GLU A 608 -18.70 -40.68 -26.65
C GLU A 608 -18.63 -40.78 -25.12
N GLU A 609 -19.34 -41.75 -24.56
CA GLU A 609 -19.35 -42.02 -23.11
C GLU A 609 -18.49 -43.26 -22.81
N SER A 610 -18.16 -43.42 -21.52
CA SER A 610 -17.88 -44.72 -20.89
C SER A 610 -16.47 -45.35 -21.16
N PRO A 611 -16.09 -46.45 -20.46
CA PRO A 611 -15.65 -46.33 -19.07
C PRO A 611 -14.42 -47.19 -18.69
N SER A 612 -13.67 -46.80 -17.66
CA SER A 612 -12.94 -47.68 -16.71
C SER A 612 -12.36 -46.86 -15.56
#